data_AF-G8SGN6-F1
#
_entry.id   AF-G8SGN6-F1
#
_cell.length_a   1.000
_cell.length_b   1.000
_cell.length_c   1.000
_cell.angle_alpha   90.00
_cell.angle_beta   90.00
_cell.angle_gamma   90.00
#
_symmetry.space_group_name_H-M   'P 1'
#
loop_
_entity.id
_entity.type
_entity.pdbx_description
1 polymer ?
#
loop_
_entity_poly.entity_id
_entity_poly.type
_entity_poly.pdbx_seq_one_letter_code
_entity_poly.pdbx_strand_id
1 'polypeptide(L)'
;MHDTTELRDGLVDLAEPVLPVEGYENQVMRRAARLRGRRRVAAGAGAAVCLAILATMFRVVGFGSTAELAASPPDGPFLGWSPVGDLDVGLVRDATGVWDHASSTGPHTAVRALVAMHSPRLHSAVVVLEGYDKQGAARLAFFTGDSGAADALRMRVDRPAPDPVKTQVISLVSPRLTGAPGAASVDLAGTSAIAVAMPGVTAVRVSSTAIDDEMTQDPDGPTSRLVVERFPITATAQTVTITGFIKPDRPFAKATKVFEVPGEDGVTGDPRAVPAQVVARGGEQLIVAFSTDQAVRKGQLAVVAAGLVGRVGAVDATRGQATIDLVTSAGFAGQVYTDISNVPGSVRGTGGGLVMENVPAGGEIYQDNRVVMPDPSQQNNQIGAVTVGRASAEKVAGATTVKLSPTADIAHITTLSIMTPPAGGGR
;
A
#
# COMPACT_ATOMS: atom_id res chain seq x y z
N MET A 1 67.91 -13.21 7.52
CA MET A 1 68.08 -12.01 6.68
C MET A 1 67.26 -12.24 5.43
N HIS A 2 66.05 -11.69 5.40
CA HIS A 2 65.25 -11.63 4.18
C HIS A 2 65.48 -10.26 3.56
N ASP A 3 65.57 -10.25 2.24
CA ASP A 3 66.05 -9.12 1.47
C ASP A 3 65.05 -7.96 1.59
N THR A 4 65.58 -6.75 1.76
CA THR A 4 64.83 -5.54 2.13
C THR A 4 63.85 -5.08 1.04
N THR A 5 63.95 -5.67 -0.15
CA THR A 5 63.06 -5.47 -1.30
C THR A 5 61.75 -6.26 -1.18
N GLU A 6 61.78 -7.50 -0.70
CA GLU A 6 60.57 -8.33 -0.56
C GLU A 6 59.68 -7.90 0.62
N LEU A 7 60.28 -7.37 1.69
CA LEU A 7 59.56 -6.74 2.81
C LEU A 7 58.89 -5.42 2.42
N ARG A 8 59.40 -4.75 1.38
CA ARG A 8 58.86 -3.48 0.89
C ARG A 8 57.67 -3.71 -0.03
N ASP A 9 57.70 -4.76 -0.85
CA ASP A 9 56.58 -5.13 -1.72
C ASP A 9 55.42 -5.76 -0.90
N GLY A 10 55.73 -6.57 0.13
CA GLY A 10 54.70 -7.13 1.02
C GLY A 10 53.98 -6.13 1.94
N LEU A 11 54.56 -4.95 2.19
CA LEU A 11 53.92 -3.87 2.97
C LEU A 11 53.07 -2.93 2.10
N VAL A 12 53.24 -2.95 0.78
CA VAL A 12 52.42 -2.18 -0.17
C VAL A 12 51.08 -2.87 -0.42
N ASP A 13 51.04 -4.20 -0.40
CA ASP A 13 49.78 -4.98 -0.53
C ASP A 13 48.90 -4.98 0.74
N LEU A 14 49.46 -4.58 1.90
CA LEU A 14 48.72 -4.43 3.16
C LEU A 14 48.34 -2.99 3.50
N ALA A 15 48.77 -2.03 2.68
CA ALA A 15 48.35 -0.64 2.75
C ALA A 15 47.19 -0.40 1.79
N GLU A 16 46.02 -0.95 2.11
CA GLU A 16 44.74 -0.47 1.60
C GLU A 16 44.49 0.92 2.20
N PRO A 17 44.44 2.01 1.42
CA PRO A 17 44.03 3.31 1.92
C PRO A 17 42.77 3.72 1.19
N VAL A 18 41.59 3.31 1.67
CA VAL A 18 40.34 3.88 1.18
C VAL A 18 39.47 4.36 2.33
N LEU A 19 39.79 5.55 2.82
CA LEU A 19 38.79 6.54 3.24
C LEU A 19 39.38 7.93 2.94
N PRO A 20 38.57 8.97 2.62
CA PRO A 20 37.30 9.01 1.88
C PRO A 20 37.32 10.10 0.77
N VAL A 21 36.78 9.82 -0.40
CA VAL A 21 36.41 10.87 -1.38
C VAL A 21 34.91 10.76 -1.57
N GLU A 22 34.17 11.85 -1.35
CA GLU A 22 32.75 11.93 -1.73
C GLU A 22 32.60 11.44 -3.18
N GLY A 23 31.99 10.27 -3.35
CA GLY A 23 31.76 9.70 -4.67
C GLY A 23 30.98 10.68 -5.53
N TYR A 24 31.48 10.93 -6.73
CA TYR A 24 30.86 11.70 -7.81
C TYR A 24 29.36 11.36 -8.02
N GLU A 25 28.94 10.15 -7.65
CA GLU A 25 27.55 9.66 -7.63
C GLU A 25 26.62 10.43 -6.68
N ASN A 26 27.11 10.85 -5.51
CA ASN A 26 26.34 11.69 -4.58
C ASN A 26 26.16 13.11 -5.12
N GLN A 27 27.10 13.62 -5.92
CA GLN A 27 26.95 14.88 -6.64
C GLN A 27 25.99 14.76 -7.84
N VAL A 28 25.85 13.59 -8.46
CA VAL A 28 24.93 13.32 -9.58
C VAL A 28 23.48 13.06 -9.12
N MET A 29 23.27 12.29 -8.05
CA MET A 29 21.92 12.04 -7.50
C MET A 29 21.27 13.32 -6.95
N ARG A 30 22.05 14.19 -6.29
CA ARG A 30 21.60 15.54 -5.86
C ARG A 30 21.33 16.47 -7.05
N ARG A 31 21.94 16.24 -8.22
CA ARG A 31 21.71 17.02 -9.45
C ARG A 31 20.44 16.57 -10.19
N ALA A 32 20.07 15.29 -10.13
CA ALA A 32 18.80 14.77 -10.63
C ALA A 32 17.59 15.32 -9.84
N ALA A 33 17.74 15.48 -8.51
CA ALA A 33 16.74 16.15 -7.68
C ALA A 33 16.51 17.63 -8.05
N ARG A 34 17.52 18.34 -8.56
CA ARG A 34 17.45 19.78 -8.90
C ARG A 34 16.83 20.10 -10.28
N LEU A 35 16.70 19.12 -11.19
CA LEU A 35 16.23 19.37 -12.56
C LEU A 35 14.73 19.13 -12.77
N ARG A 36 14.05 18.28 -11.99
CA ARG A 36 12.59 18.08 -12.13
C ARG A 36 11.77 19.08 -11.33
N GLY A 37 12.24 19.54 -10.16
CA GLY A 37 11.64 20.66 -9.42
C GLY A 37 11.57 21.98 -10.21
N ARG A 38 12.31 22.11 -11.32
CA ARG A 38 12.39 23.33 -12.13
C ARG A 38 11.49 23.36 -13.37
N ARG A 39 10.72 22.31 -13.68
CA ARG A 39 10.07 22.19 -15.00
C ARG A 39 8.54 22.19 -15.06
N ARG A 40 7.81 22.78 -14.10
CA ARG A 40 6.68 23.70 -14.39
C ARG A 40 5.85 24.11 -13.15
N VAL A 41 6.55 24.68 -12.18
CA VAL A 41 6.09 25.91 -11.50
C VAL A 41 5.84 27.05 -12.53
N ALA A 42 6.30 26.89 -13.79
CA ALA A 42 6.07 27.74 -14.95
C ALA A 42 4.78 27.46 -15.77
N ALA A 43 3.74 26.88 -15.17
CA ALA A 43 2.35 27.15 -15.58
C ALA A 43 1.48 27.61 -14.39
N GLY A 44 2.13 28.13 -13.33
CA GLY A 44 1.44 28.94 -12.32
C GLY A 44 0.82 30.20 -12.94
N ALA A 45 -0.17 30.76 -12.23
CA ALA A 45 -0.87 32.02 -12.49
C ALA A 45 -2.15 32.03 -13.37
N GLY A 46 -2.61 30.91 -13.95
CA GLY A 46 -3.81 30.91 -14.82
C GLY A 46 -5.15 30.47 -14.22
N ALA A 47 -5.19 29.52 -13.29
CA ALA A 47 -6.45 28.83 -12.91
C ALA A 47 -7.04 29.22 -11.54
N ALA A 48 -6.39 30.13 -10.80
CA ALA A 48 -6.99 30.75 -9.62
C ALA A 48 -8.19 31.66 -9.95
N VAL A 49 -8.42 31.97 -11.24
CA VAL A 49 -9.51 32.81 -11.75
C VAL A 49 -10.77 32.02 -12.12
N CYS A 50 -10.71 30.69 -12.32
CA CYS A 50 -11.91 29.88 -12.58
C CYS A 50 -12.59 29.35 -11.30
N LEU A 51 -12.01 29.59 -10.12
CA LEU A 51 -12.56 29.23 -8.82
C LEU A 51 -13.75 30.09 -8.38
N ALA A 52 -14.17 31.10 -9.16
CA ALA A 52 -15.26 32.02 -8.79
C ALA A 52 -16.55 31.89 -9.63
N ILE A 53 -16.58 31.13 -10.74
CA ILE A 53 -17.72 31.13 -11.68
C ILE A 53 -18.53 29.82 -11.72
N LEU A 54 -18.05 28.72 -11.12
CA LEU A 54 -18.82 27.46 -11.05
C LEU A 54 -19.25 27.04 -9.64
N ALA A 55 -19.23 27.97 -8.68
CA ALA A 55 -19.85 27.80 -7.36
C ALA A 55 -21.40 27.88 -7.39
N THR A 56 -22.03 28.00 -8.57
CA THR A 56 -23.47 28.28 -8.69
C THR A 56 -24.22 27.44 -9.71
N MET A 57 -23.58 26.46 -10.37
CA MET A 57 -24.29 25.50 -11.23
C MET A 57 -24.36 24.11 -10.62
N PHE A 58 -25.40 23.94 -9.81
CA PHE A 58 -26.28 22.77 -9.81
C PHE A 58 -25.73 21.41 -9.33
N ARG A 59 -26.10 21.13 -8.08
CA ARG A 59 -26.88 19.94 -7.64
C ARG A 59 -26.17 18.57 -7.63
N VAL A 60 -26.15 18.00 -6.41
CA VAL A 60 -26.17 16.57 -6.11
C VAL A 60 -24.83 15.86 -6.36
N VAL A 61 -23.98 15.77 -5.33
CA VAL A 61 -23.10 14.60 -5.18
C VAL A 61 -23.97 13.45 -4.66
N GLY A 62 -24.88 13.01 -5.52
CA GLY A 62 -25.22 11.61 -5.57
C GLY A 62 -24.06 10.91 -6.23
N PHE A 63 -23.85 9.64 -5.90
CA PHE A 63 -23.01 8.74 -6.68
C PHE A 63 -23.44 8.83 -8.15
N GLY A 64 -22.78 9.71 -8.90
CA GLY A 64 -23.07 9.95 -10.30
C GLY A 64 -22.61 8.72 -11.04
N SER A 65 -23.57 7.96 -11.57
CA SER A 65 -23.40 6.76 -12.37
C SER A 65 -22.11 6.84 -13.18
N THR A 66 -21.11 6.09 -12.72
CA THR A 66 -19.99 5.67 -13.55
C THR A 66 -20.56 5.13 -14.85
N ALA A 67 -19.85 5.26 -15.98
CA ALA A 67 -20.20 4.43 -17.13
C ALA A 67 -20.22 3.00 -16.61
N GLU A 68 -21.42 2.42 -16.44
CA GLU A 68 -21.58 1.08 -15.93
C GLU A 68 -21.02 0.18 -17.02
N LEU A 69 -19.72 -0.10 -16.91
CA LEU A 69 -19.22 -1.38 -17.31
C LEU A 69 -20.03 -2.36 -16.46
N ALA A 70 -21.08 -2.91 -17.06
CA ALA A 70 -21.73 -4.06 -16.48
C ALA A 70 -20.64 -5.13 -16.39
N ALA A 71 -20.37 -5.59 -15.16
CA ALA A 71 -19.54 -6.78 -14.98
C ALA A 71 -20.07 -7.87 -15.92
N SER A 72 -19.17 -8.62 -16.55
CA SER A 72 -19.58 -9.80 -17.33
C SER A 72 -20.60 -10.60 -16.53
N PRO A 73 -21.67 -11.14 -17.16
CA PRO A 73 -22.66 -11.92 -16.43
C PRO A 73 -21.93 -12.96 -15.55
N PRO A 74 -22.20 -13.01 -14.25
CA PRO A 74 -21.48 -13.89 -13.35
C PRO A 74 -21.65 -15.34 -13.81
N ASP A 75 -20.55 -16.09 -13.86
CA ASP A 75 -20.58 -17.52 -14.16
C ASP A 75 -20.71 -18.30 -12.84
N GLY A 76 -21.90 -18.22 -12.25
CA GLY A 76 -22.17 -18.74 -10.91
C GLY A 76 -21.54 -17.87 -9.80
N PRO A 77 -20.88 -18.46 -8.78
CA PRO A 77 -20.28 -17.73 -7.67
C PRO A 77 -18.90 -17.14 -8.00
N PHE A 78 -18.39 -17.32 -9.21
CA PHE A 78 -17.10 -16.78 -9.68
C PHE A 78 -17.30 -15.49 -10.47
N LEU A 79 -16.23 -14.70 -10.59
CA LEU A 79 -16.24 -13.39 -11.25
C LEU A 79 -16.71 -13.46 -12.73
N GLY A 80 -16.56 -14.60 -13.40
CA GLY A 80 -16.92 -14.75 -14.81
C GLY A 80 -16.05 -13.90 -15.76
N TRP A 81 -14.92 -13.38 -15.26
CA TRP A 81 -14.00 -12.57 -16.04
C TRP A 81 -13.20 -13.46 -16.98
N SER A 82 -12.88 -12.96 -18.17
CA SER A 82 -11.91 -13.62 -19.04
C SER A 82 -10.53 -13.71 -18.34
N PRO A 83 -9.57 -14.46 -18.87
CA PRO A 83 -8.17 -14.35 -18.46
C PRO A 83 -7.54 -13.03 -18.91
N VAL A 84 -6.47 -12.58 -18.24
CA VAL A 84 -5.65 -11.46 -18.71
C VAL A 84 -4.52 -11.99 -19.58
N GLY A 85 -4.54 -11.65 -20.87
CA GLY A 85 -3.52 -12.10 -21.83
C GLY A 85 -3.57 -13.61 -22.06
N ASP A 86 -2.48 -14.14 -22.62
CA ASP A 86 -2.31 -15.58 -22.84
C ASP A 86 -1.89 -16.27 -21.53
N LEU A 87 -2.58 -17.35 -21.19
CA LEU A 87 -2.31 -18.12 -19.98
C LEU A 87 -1.20 -19.14 -20.20
N ASP A 88 -0.21 -19.15 -19.30
CA ASP A 88 0.73 -20.24 -19.18
C ASP A 88 0.06 -21.43 -18.48
N VAL A 89 -0.33 -22.43 -19.29
CA VAL A 89 -1.03 -23.64 -18.82
C VAL A 89 -0.17 -24.45 -17.84
N GLY A 90 1.17 -24.40 -17.96
CA GLY A 90 2.08 -25.04 -17.03
C GLY A 90 1.95 -24.42 -15.63
N LEU A 91 2.01 -23.09 -15.56
CA LEU A 91 1.82 -22.35 -14.29
C LEU A 91 0.44 -22.58 -13.67
N VAL A 92 -0.63 -22.70 -14.48
CA VAL A 92 -1.97 -23.02 -13.96
C VAL A 92 -1.98 -24.40 -13.31
N ARG A 93 -1.40 -25.41 -13.97
CA ARG A 93 -1.33 -26.78 -13.43
C ARG A 93 -0.52 -26.82 -12.14
N ASP A 94 0.64 -26.18 -12.13
CA ASP A 94 1.54 -26.19 -10.99
C ASP A 94 0.94 -25.43 -9.80
N ALA A 95 0.31 -24.27 -10.04
CA ALA A 95 -0.42 -23.53 -9.01
C ALA A 95 -1.60 -24.33 -8.43
N THR A 96 -2.37 -25.01 -9.29
CA THR A 96 -3.47 -25.90 -8.85
C THR A 96 -2.92 -27.02 -7.97
N GLY A 97 -1.81 -27.63 -8.38
CA GLY A 97 -1.11 -28.63 -7.57
C GLY A 97 -0.72 -28.08 -6.19
N VAL A 98 -0.09 -26.91 -6.13
CA VAL A 98 0.26 -26.25 -4.86
C VAL A 98 -0.98 -25.98 -4.00
N TRP A 99 -2.07 -25.52 -4.62
CA TRP A 99 -3.33 -25.23 -3.93
C TRP A 99 -3.94 -26.47 -3.29
N ASP A 100 -3.97 -27.57 -4.03
CA ASP A 100 -4.51 -28.86 -3.58
C ASP A 100 -3.68 -29.49 -2.45
N HIS A 101 -2.35 -29.32 -2.47
CA HIS A 101 -1.47 -29.84 -1.41
C HIS A 101 -1.54 -29.00 -0.13
N ALA A 102 -1.80 -27.70 -0.23
CA ALA A 102 -1.93 -26.82 0.93
C ALA A 102 -3.28 -27.01 1.66
N SER A 103 -4.31 -27.47 0.95
CA SER A 103 -5.61 -27.77 1.51
C SER A 103 -5.63 -29.14 2.20
N SER A 104 -5.91 -29.17 3.50
CA SER A 104 -6.13 -30.43 4.24
C SER A 104 -7.47 -31.08 3.89
N THR A 105 -8.34 -30.40 3.13
CA THR A 105 -9.69 -30.88 2.88
C THR A 105 -9.79 -31.71 1.61
N GLY A 106 -9.00 -31.47 0.57
CA GLY A 106 -8.98 -32.22 -0.69
C GLY A 106 -8.77 -31.32 -1.92
N PRO A 107 -8.78 -31.88 -3.15
CA PRO A 107 -8.48 -31.12 -4.36
C PRO A 107 -9.59 -30.13 -4.73
N HIS A 108 -9.20 -29.01 -5.32
CA HIS A 108 -10.11 -28.01 -5.85
C HIS A 108 -10.73 -28.48 -7.17
N THR A 109 -11.95 -28.00 -7.45
CA THR A 109 -12.69 -28.34 -8.67
C THR A 109 -13.11 -27.09 -9.43
N ALA A 110 -13.38 -27.25 -10.73
CA ALA A 110 -13.75 -26.15 -11.64
C ALA A 110 -12.75 -24.97 -11.62
N VAL A 111 -11.45 -25.28 -11.54
CA VAL A 111 -10.39 -24.29 -11.44
C VAL A 111 -10.32 -23.44 -12.72
N ARG A 112 -10.29 -22.12 -12.56
CA ARG A 112 -10.23 -21.12 -13.62
C ARG A 112 -9.10 -20.15 -13.34
N ALA A 113 -8.31 -19.82 -14.35
CA ALA A 113 -7.24 -18.85 -14.23
C ALA A 113 -7.69 -17.47 -14.71
N LEU A 114 -7.52 -16.48 -13.85
CA LEU A 114 -7.66 -15.07 -14.21
C LEU A 114 -6.33 -14.50 -14.72
N VAL A 115 -5.22 -15.00 -14.19
CA VAL A 115 -3.85 -14.64 -14.56
C VAL A 115 -2.98 -15.87 -14.40
N ALA A 116 -2.09 -16.14 -15.36
CA ALA A 116 -1.01 -17.11 -15.23
C ALA A 116 0.13 -16.71 -16.17
N MET A 117 1.13 -15.98 -15.66
CA MET A 117 2.21 -15.46 -16.49
C MET A 117 3.49 -15.23 -15.69
N HIS A 118 4.60 -15.10 -16.40
CA HIS A 118 5.86 -14.61 -15.84
C HIS A 118 5.88 -13.08 -15.85
N SER A 119 5.98 -12.47 -14.67
CA SER A 119 6.04 -11.02 -14.51
C SER A 119 7.49 -10.54 -14.49
N PRO A 120 7.92 -9.70 -15.47
CA PRO A 120 9.25 -9.11 -15.43
C PRO A 120 9.42 -8.17 -14.23
N ARG A 121 8.32 -7.59 -13.72
CA ARG A 121 8.33 -6.69 -12.55
C ARG A 121 8.64 -7.42 -11.25
N LEU A 122 8.23 -8.68 -11.12
CA LEU A 122 8.57 -9.50 -9.96
C LEU A 122 9.80 -10.37 -10.18
N HIS A 123 10.30 -10.47 -11.42
CA HIS A 123 11.27 -11.48 -11.84
C HIS A 123 10.80 -12.90 -11.47
N SER A 124 9.49 -13.14 -11.53
CA SER A 124 8.88 -14.40 -11.12
C SER A 124 7.47 -14.59 -11.69
N ALA A 125 6.91 -15.78 -11.51
CA ALA A 125 5.55 -16.11 -11.91
C ALA A 125 4.50 -15.43 -11.03
N VAL A 126 3.37 -15.06 -11.64
CA VAL A 126 2.14 -14.59 -10.98
C VAL A 126 0.99 -15.41 -11.50
N VAL A 127 0.25 -16.05 -10.59
CA VAL A 127 -0.95 -16.82 -10.93
C VAL A 127 -2.09 -16.40 -10.01
N VAL A 128 -3.28 -16.20 -10.58
CA VAL A 128 -4.51 -15.93 -9.84
C VAL A 128 -5.56 -16.92 -10.32
N LEU A 129 -6.04 -17.75 -9.39
CA LEU A 129 -6.99 -18.83 -9.66
C LEU A 129 -8.28 -18.65 -8.87
N GLU A 130 -9.40 -19.04 -9.48
CA GLU A 130 -10.68 -19.28 -8.83
C GLU A 130 -11.02 -20.77 -8.89
N GLY A 131 -11.73 -21.29 -7.90
CA GLY A 131 -12.16 -22.69 -7.89
C GLY A 131 -13.04 -22.99 -6.68
N TYR A 132 -13.67 -24.17 -6.68
CA TYR A 132 -14.38 -24.68 -5.51
C TYR A 132 -13.44 -25.49 -4.65
N ASP A 133 -13.48 -25.27 -3.34
CA ASP A 133 -12.93 -26.23 -2.39
C ASP A 133 -13.80 -27.50 -2.31
N LYS A 134 -13.36 -28.49 -1.54
CA LYS A 134 -14.11 -29.74 -1.37
C LYS A 134 -15.49 -29.55 -0.72
N GLN A 135 -15.68 -28.49 0.06
CA GLN A 135 -16.96 -28.16 0.67
C GLN A 135 -17.91 -27.49 -0.34
N GLY A 136 -17.47 -27.23 -1.56
CA GLY A 136 -18.23 -26.53 -2.59
C GLY A 136 -18.26 -25.02 -2.38
N ALA A 137 -17.40 -24.47 -1.50
CA ALA A 137 -17.28 -23.03 -1.35
C ALA A 137 -16.37 -22.46 -2.44
N ALA A 138 -16.80 -21.36 -3.05
CA ALA A 138 -16.00 -20.65 -4.05
C ALA A 138 -14.83 -19.92 -3.38
N ARG A 139 -13.64 -20.10 -3.95
CA ARG A 139 -12.37 -19.58 -3.44
C ARG A 139 -11.61 -18.81 -4.52
N LEU A 140 -10.81 -17.84 -4.08
CA LEU A 140 -9.88 -17.08 -4.89
C LEU A 140 -8.49 -17.18 -4.25
N ALA A 141 -7.49 -17.58 -5.04
CA ALA A 141 -6.13 -17.74 -4.57
C ALA A 141 -5.11 -17.01 -5.46
N PHE A 142 -4.09 -16.47 -4.81
CA PHE A 142 -2.95 -15.83 -5.47
C PHE A 142 -1.68 -16.64 -5.20
N PHE A 143 -0.87 -16.78 -6.24
CA PHE A 143 0.41 -17.48 -6.21
C PHE A 143 1.49 -16.59 -6.80
N THR A 144 2.67 -16.65 -6.20
CA THR A 144 3.88 -16.06 -6.80
C THR A 144 5.01 -17.08 -6.74
N GLY A 145 5.90 -17.04 -7.72
CA GLY A 145 7.13 -17.83 -7.66
C GLY A 145 8.13 -17.26 -6.66
N ASP A 146 9.11 -18.08 -6.28
CA ASP A 146 10.26 -17.67 -5.49
C ASP A 146 11.47 -17.51 -6.41
N SER A 147 12.15 -16.35 -6.39
CA SER A 147 13.34 -16.15 -7.21
C SER A 147 14.56 -16.92 -6.68
N GLY A 148 14.53 -17.41 -5.44
CA GLY A 148 15.66 -18.08 -4.78
C GLY A 148 15.63 -19.61 -4.80
N ALA A 149 14.53 -20.22 -5.25
CA ALA A 149 14.39 -21.66 -5.40
C ALA A 149 13.80 -21.92 -6.79
N ALA A 150 14.46 -22.75 -7.61
CA ALA A 150 13.99 -23.08 -8.95
C ALA A 150 12.50 -23.45 -8.92
N ASP A 151 11.68 -22.63 -9.58
CA ASP A 151 10.31 -22.90 -10.04
C ASP A 151 9.23 -23.27 -9.00
N ALA A 152 9.50 -23.18 -7.70
CA ALA A 152 8.47 -23.47 -6.69
C ALA A 152 7.49 -22.30 -6.55
N LEU A 153 6.34 -22.38 -7.23
CA LEU A 153 5.18 -21.53 -6.95
C LEU A 153 4.78 -21.66 -5.48
N ARG A 154 4.46 -20.52 -4.85
CA ARG A 154 3.95 -20.49 -3.48
C ARG A 154 2.56 -19.87 -3.46
N MET A 155 1.64 -20.53 -2.77
CA MET A 155 0.35 -19.92 -2.45
C MET A 155 0.56 -18.80 -1.44
N ARG A 156 0.10 -17.60 -1.77
CA ARG A 156 0.25 -16.39 -0.96
C ARG A 156 -1.00 -16.09 -0.16
N VAL A 157 -2.16 -16.28 -0.75
CA VAL A 157 -3.44 -16.19 -0.07
C VAL A 157 -4.44 -17.14 -0.72
N ASP A 158 -5.34 -17.66 0.10
CA ASP A 158 -6.55 -18.37 -0.30
C ASP A 158 -7.70 -17.79 0.55
N ARG A 159 -8.68 -17.17 -0.11
CA ARG A 159 -9.81 -16.51 0.54
C ARG A 159 -11.13 -16.84 -0.18
N PRO A 160 -12.28 -16.61 0.46
CA PRO A 160 -13.56 -16.74 -0.22
C PRO A 160 -13.59 -15.90 -1.51
N ALA A 161 -14.19 -16.43 -2.57
CA ALA A 161 -14.40 -15.67 -3.79
C ALA A 161 -15.28 -14.43 -3.48
N PRO A 162 -14.96 -13.26 -4.04
CA PRO A 162 -15.71 -12.03 -3.77
C PRO A 162 -17.06 -12.06 -4.53
N ASP A 163 -17.98 -11.16 -4.17
CA ASP A 163 -19.29 -11.04 -4.82
C ASP A 163 -19.10 -10.66 -6.31
N PRO A 164 -19.42 -11.55 -7.26
CA PRO A 164 -19.10 -11.32 -8.67
C PRO A 164 -19.91 -10.20 -9.32
N VAL A 165 -21.01 -9.77 -8.69
CA VAL A 165 -21.84 -8.66 -9.17
C VAL A 165 -21.28 -7.31 -8.74
N LYS A 166 -20.68 -7.24 -7.55
CA LYS A 166 -20.20 -5.97 -6.96
C LYS A 166 -18.71 -5.72 -7.17
N THR A 167 -17.95 -6.76 -7.47
CA THR A 167 -16.49 -6.67 -7.52
C THR A 167 -16.04 -5.96 -8.80
N GLN A 168 -15.27 -4.90 -8.64
CA GLN A 168 -14.65 -4.15 -9.76
C GLN A 168 -13.17 -4.50 -9.94
N VAL A 169 -12.52 -4.95 -8.87
CA VAL A 169 -11.10 -5.32 -8.84
C VAL A 169 -10.86 -6.33 -7.72
N ILE A 170 -9.96 -7.28 -7.99
CA ILE A 170 -9.36 -8.13 -6.97
C ILE A 170 -7.90 -7.76 -6.80
N SER A 171 -7.40 -7.80 -5.58
CA SER A 171 -6.00 -7.42 -5.34
C SER A 171 -5.33 -8.15 -4.18
N LEU A 172 -4.00 -8.17 -4.26
CA LEU A 172 -3.07 -8.62 -3.23
C LEU A 172 -1.95 -7.58 -3.11
N VAL A 173 -1.79 -6.97 -1.94
CA VAL A 173 -0.73 -5.99 -1.68
C VAL A 173 0.03 -6.39 -0.42
N SER A 174 1.30 -6.75 -0.56
CA SER A 174 2.06 -7.25 0.58
C SER A 174 3.57 -7.05 0.48
N PRO A 175 4.24 -6.78 1.62
CA PRO A 175 5.69 -6.81 1.79
C PRO A 175 6.29 -8.23 1.81
N ARG A 176 5.50 -9.28 1.56
CA ARG A 176 5.90 -10.69 1.74
C ARG A 176 5.65 -11.56 0.51
N LEU A 177 5.66 -10.94 -0.67
CA LEU A 177 5.38 -11.64 -1.94
C LEU A 177 6.58 -12.40 -2.50
N THR A 178 7.76 -12.23 -1.91
CA THR A 178 8.99 -12.97 -2.21
C THR A 178 9.49 -13.67 -0.94
N GLY A 179 10.20 -14.80 -1.10
CA GLY A 179 10.69 -15.60 0.03
C GLY A 179 9.64 -16.50 0.70
N ALA A 180 10.01 -17.06 1.86
CA ALA A 180 9.21 -18.04 2.61
C ALA A 180 7.88 -17.44 3.15
N PRO A 181 6.81 -18.24 3.27
CA PRO A 181 5.53 -17.81 3.86
C PRO A 181 5.74 -17.16 5.23
N GLY A 182 5.15 -15.97 5.43
CA GLY A 182 5.23 -15.22 6.68
C GLY A 182 6.54 -14.45 6.90
N ALA A 183 7.58 -14.64 6.08
CA ALA A 183 8.79 -13.83 6.16
C ALA A 183 8.56 -12.44 5.54
N ALA A 184 9.03 -11.39 6.21
CA ALA A 184 9.13 -10.07 5.59
C ALA A 184 10.12 -10.13 4.42
N SER A 185 9.81 -9.44 3.32
CA SER A 185 10.78 -9.22 2.26
C SER A 185 12.00 -8.51 2.83
N VAL A 186 13.18 -8.99 2.45
CA VAL A 186 14.47 -8.34 2.73
C VAL A 186 14.86 -7.35 1.63
N ASP A 187 14.04 -7.22 0.58
CA ASP A 187 14.21 -6.25 -0.49
C ASP A 187 13.76 -4.86 0.00
N LEU A 188 14.54 -3.81 -0.30
CA LEU A 188 14.21 -2.42 0.03
C LEU A 188 13.01 -1.91 -0.80
N ALA A 189 12.74 -2.51 -1.98
CA ALA A 189 11.50 -2.34 -2.75
C ALA A 189 10.37 -3.29 -2.26
N GLY A 190 10.41 -3.64 -0.97
CA GLY A 190 9.89 -4.89 -0.38
C GLY A 190 8.40 -5.21 -0.51
N THR A 191 7.54 -4.25 -0.89
CA THR A 191 6.11 -4.50 -1.13
C THR A 191 5.83 -4.72 -2.59
N SER A 192 4.92 -5.64 -2.93
CA SER A 192 4.34 -5.68 -4.27
C SER A 192 2.82 -5.64 -4.23
N ALA A 193 2.24 -5.09 -5.29
CA ALA A 193 0.81 -5.07 -5.53
C ALA A 193 0.51 -5.85 -6.81
N ILE A 194 -0.40 -6.79 -6.73
CA ILE A 194 -0.99 -7.50 -7.86
C ILE A 194 -2.47 -7.13 -7.85
N ALA A 195 -2.97 -6.50 -8.92
CA ALA A 195 -4.39 -6.18 -9.02
C ALA A 195 -4.94 -6.50 -10.41
N VAL A 196 -6.10 -7.13 -10.44
CA VAL A 196 -6.83 -7.52 -11.65
C VAL A 196 -8.18 -6.83 -11.63
N ALA A 197 -8.41 -5.93 -12.58
CA ALA A 197 -9.68 -5.25 -12.74
C ALA A 197 -10.66 -6.05 -13.61
N MET A 198 -11.94 -5.70 -13.46
CA MET A 198 -13.03 -6.23 -14.27
C MET A 198 -12.82 -5.99 -15.77
N PRO A 199 -13.39 -6.83 -16.66
CA PRO A 199 -13.39 -6.61 -18.09
C PRO A 199 -13.91 -5.21 -18.48
N GLY A 200 -13.32 -4.64 -19.53
CA GLY A 200 -13.63 -3.29 -20.01
C GLY A 200 -12.77 -2.18 -19.38
N VAL A 201 -12.14 -2.43 -18.23
CA VAL A 201 -11.04 -1.58 -17.75
C VAL A 201 -9.81 -1.85 -18.62
N THR A 202 -9.16 -0.80 -19.09
CA THR A 202 -8.00 -0.92 -20.01
C THR A 202 -6.70 -0.45 -19.35
N ALA A 203 -6.79 0.10 -18.14
CA ALA A 203 -5.66 0.59 -17.38
C ALA A 203 -5.96 0.49 -15.89
N VAL A 204 -5.02 -0.06 -15.11
CA VAL A 204 -5.10 -0.09 -13.65
C VAL A 204 -3.92 0.65 -13.08
N ARG A 205 -4.18 1.49 -12.09
CA ARG A 205 -3.19 2.25 -11.35
C ARG A 205 -3.21 1.82 -9.90
N VAL A 206 -2.02 1.73 -9.33
CA VAL A 206 -1.84 1.54 -7.89
C VAL A 206 -1.11 2.77 -7.36
N SER A 207 -1.59 3.36 -6.28
CA SER A 207 -0.90 4.40 -5.53
C SER A 207 -0.84 4.01 -4.07
N SER A 208 0.18 4.48 -3.38
CA SER A 208 0.27 4.34 -1.93
C SER A 208 0.23 5.71 -1.28
N THR A 209 -0.22 5.79 -0.04
CA THR A 209 -0.02 6.96 0.81
C THR A 209 1.18 6.81 1.74
N ALA A 210 1.85 5.65 1.67
CA ALA A 210 3.15 5.43 2.29
C ALA A 210 4.29 6.08 1.47
N ILE A 211 4.13 6.26 0.15
CA ILE A 211 5.04 7.04 -0.71
C ILE A 211 4.22 8.05 -1.52
N ASP A 212 4.69 9.29 -1.71
CA ASP A 212 4.10 10.22 -2.71
C ASP A 212 4.38 9.75 -4.15
N ASP A 213 4.19 8.46 -4.40
CA ASP A 213 4.29 7.87 -5.72
C ASP A 213 2.88 7.83 -6.30
N GLU A 214 2.54 8.91 -7.00
CA GLU A 214 1.68 8.76 -8.16
C GLU A 214 2.54 8.26 -9.33
N MET A 215 2.30 7.04 -9.81
CA MET A 215 2.31 6.60 -11.24
C MET A 215 2.97 5.24 -11.45
N THR A 216 2.30 4.32 -12.19
CA THR A 216 2.96 3.33 -13.09
C THR A 216 1.97 2.56 -13.99
N GLN A 217 1.10 3.27 -14.71
CA GLN A 217 0.96 2.86 -16.10
C GLN A 217 1.49 4.01 -16.92
N ASP A 218 2.53 3.71 -17.69
CA ASP A 218 2.98 4.60 -18.76
C ASP A 218 1.74 4.98 -19.59
N PRO A 219 1.45 6.28 -19.79
CA PRO A 219 0.39 6.71 -20.70
C PRO A 219 0.47 5.98 -22.04
N ASP A 220 1.69 5.69 -22.50
CA ASP A 220 2.01 5.00 -23.75
C ASP A 220 2.19 3.47 -23.58
N GLY A 221 2.06 2.97 -22.34
CA GLY A 221 2.11 1.55 -22.03
C GLY A 221 0.88 0.78 -22.53
N PRO A 222 1.02 -0.53 -22.78
CA PRO A 222 -0.04 -1.37 -23.33
C PRO A 222 -1.28 -1.36 -22.42
N THR A 223 -2.46 -1.34 -23.04
CA THR A 223 -3.72 -1.49 -22.32
C THR A 223 -3.76 -2.83 -21.61
N SER A 224 -3.93 -2.79 -20.29
CA SER A 224 -3.99 -3.99 -19.46
C SER A 224 -4.90 -3.71 -18.25
N ARG A 225 -5.72 -4.70 -17.92
CA ARG A 225 -6.50 -4.73 -16.67
C ARG A 225 -5.76 -5.43 -15.52
N LEU A 226 -4.53 -5.87 -15.76
CA LEU A 226 -3.60 -6.35 -14.74
C LEU A 226 -2.53 -5.28 -14.50
N VAL A 227 -2.22 -5.05 -13.22
CA VAL A 227 -1.04 -4.33 -12.77
C VAL A 227 -0.28 -5.20 -11.78
N VAL A 228 1.05 -5.26 -11.97
CA VAL A 228 1.98 -5.90 -11.04
C VAL A 228 3.09 -4.89 -10.78
N GLU A 229 3.11 -4.33 -9.58
CA GLU A 229 3.97 -3.20 -9.25
C GLU A 229 4.70 -3.41 -7.92
N ARG A 230 5.88 -2.81 -7.77
CA ARG A 230 6.66 -2.82 -6.52
C ARG A 230 6.56 -1.46 -5.84
N PHE A 231 6.46 -1.48 -4.52
CA PHE A 231 6.40 -0.33 -3.64
C PHE A 231 7.43 -0.47 -2.53
N PRO A 232 7.91 0.63 -1.94
CA PRO A 232 8.67 0.55 -0.70
C PRO A 232 7.95 -0.23 0.40
N ILE A 233 8.75 -0.82 1.28
CA ILE A 233 8.33 -1.82 2.29
C ILE A 233 7.25 -1.31 3.28
N THR A 234 7.03 -0.01 3.33
CA THR A 234 6.01 0.67 4.14
C THR A 234 4.60 0.49 3.58
N ALA A 235 4.44 0.17 2.29
CA ALA A 235 3.13 -0.01 1.66
C ALA A 235 2.48 -1.33 2.08
N THR A 236 1.17 -1.30 2.33
CA THR A 236 0.30 -2.45 2.60
C THR A 236 -1.02 -2.27 1.88
N ALA A 237 -1.89 -3.29 1.86
CA ALA A 237 -3.23 -3.17 1.26
C ALA A 237 -4.01 -1.95 1.77
N GLN A 238 -3.84 -1.58 3.04
CA GLN A 238 -4.58 -0.51 3.69
C GLN A 238 -4.05 0.89 3.37
N THR A 239 -2.78 0.99 3.00
CA THR A 239 -2.15 2.25 2.58
C THR A 239 -2.08 2.37 1.06
N VAL A 240 -2.66 1.41 0.33
CA VAL A 240 -2.68 1.37 -1.13
C VAL A 240 -4.09 1.60 -1.66
N THR A 241 -4.19 2.37 -2.74
CA THR A 241 -5.40 2.63 -3.50
C THR A 241 -5.22 2.09 -4.91
N ILE A 242 -6.26 1.44 -5.42
CA ILE A 242 -6.31 0.87 -6.76
C ILE A 242 -7.39 1.60 -7.55
N THR A 243 -6.99 2.12 -8.71
CA THR A 243 -7.85 2.92 -9.58
C THR A 243 -7.92 2.30 -10.96
N GLY A 244 -9.14 2.07 -11.46
CA GLY A 244 -9.38 1.56 -12.81
C GLY A 244 -9.72 2.68 -13.78
N PHE A 245 -9.19 2.60 -14.99
CA PHE A 245 -9.44 3.56 -16.07
C PHE A 245 -9.78 2.89 -17.40
N ILE A 246 -10.53 3.62 -18.22
CA ILE A 246 -10.71 3.36 -19.65
C ILE A 246 -9.85 4.38 -20.40
N LYS A 247 -8.84 3.89 -21.13
CA LYS A 247 -8.03 4.67 -22.07
C LYS A 247 -8.86 4.83 -23.36
N PRO A 248 -9.05 6.05 -23.86
CA PRO A 248 -9.70 6.26 -25.14
C PRO A 248 -8.80 5.82 -26.30
N ASP A 249 -9.40 5.31 -27.38
CA ASP A 249 -8.68 4.88 -28.60
C ASP A 249 -8.01 6.04 -29.37
N ARG A 250 -8.25 7.29 -28.95
CA ARG A 250 -7.72 8.49 -29.62
C ARG A 250 -6.47 9.00 -28.90
N PRO A 251 -5.39 9.34 -29.63
CA PRO A 251 -4.23 9.96 -29.02
C PRO A 251 -4.62 11.27 -28.33
N PHE A 252 -4.07 11.52 -27.13
CA PHE A 252 -4.27 12.71 -26.29
C PHE A 252 -5.63 12.88 -25.60
N ALA A 253 -6.59 11.96 -25.78
CA ALA A 253 -7.82 11.99 -24.99
C ALA A 253 -7.56 11.49 -23.55
N LYS A 254 -8.20 12.13 -22.56
CA LYS A 254 -7.98 11.79 -21.15
C LYS A 254 -8.61 10.44 -20.82
N ALA A 255 -7.90 9.63 -20.02
CA ALA A 255 -8.44 8.40 -19.47
C ALA A 255 -9.64 8.71 -18.55
N THR A 256 -10.67 7.86 -18.61
CA THR A 256 -11.86 8.00 -17.77
C THR A 256 -11.74 7.07 -16.57
N LYS A 257 -11.82 7.63 -15.35
CA LYS A 257 -11.80 6.85 -14.11
C LYS A 257 -13.11 6.07 -13.97
N VAL A 258 -13.01 4.76 -13.79
CA VAL A 258 -14.16 3.86 -13.58
C VAL A 258 -14.41 3.63 -12.10
N PHE A 259 -13.35 3.37 -11.34
CA PHE A 259 -13.43 3.12 -9.90
C PHE A 259 -12.15 3.58 -9.21
N GLU A 260 -12.24 3.76 -7.90
CA GLU A 260 -11.12 4.00 -6.99
C GLU A 260 -11.47 3.35 -5.66
N VAL A 261 -10.71 2.33 -5.27
CA VAL A 261 -10.98 1.54 -4.06
C VAL A 261 -9.67 1.27 -3.31
N PRO A 262 -9.72 1.06 -1.98
CA PRO A 262 -8.56 0.58 -1.23
C PRO A 262 -8.06 -0.79 -1.73
N GLY A 263 -6.79 -1.12 -1.47
CA GLY A 263 -6.29 -2.48 -1.62
C GLY A 263 -7.07 -3.44 -0.72
N GLU A 264 -7.29 -4.66 -1.21
CA GLU A 264 -8.24 -5.60 -0.60
C GLU A 264 -7.62 -6.35 0.60
N ASP A 265 -6.55 -7.12 0.39
CA ASP A 265 -5.80 -7.78 1.46
C ASP A 265 -4.32 -7.96 1.10
N GLY A 266 -3.53 -8.32 2.12
CA GLY A 266 -2.16 -8.86 1.98
C GLY A 266 -2.13 -10.39 1.94
N VAL A 267 -0.93 -10.95 2.08
CA VAL A 267 -0.76 -12.42 2.12
C VAL A 267 -1.32 -13.00 3.42
N THR A 268 -1.55 -14.32 3.46
CA THR A 268 -1.84 -15.01 4.72
C THR A 268 -0.75 -14.70 5.76
N GLY A 269 -1.15 -14.17 6.91
CA GLY A 269 -0.22 -13.74 7.97
C GLY A 269 0.09 -12.24 7.98
N ASP A 270 -0.43 -11.47 7.02
CA ASP A 270 -0.39 -10.01 7.08
C ASP A 270 -1.51 -9.44 7.96
N PRO A 271 -1.28 -8.25 8.55
CA PRO A 271 -2.33 -7.48 9.21
C PRO A 271 -3.52 -7.19 8.30
N ARG A 272 -4.70 -7.23 8.90
CA ARG A 272 -5.98 -7.05 8.22
C ARG A 272 -6.55 -5.68 8.53
N ALA A 273 -7.27 -5.10 7.56
CA ALA A 273 -8.12 -3.94 7.80
C ALA A 273 -9.53 -4.42 8.11
N VAL A 274 -10.06 -4.02 9.27
CA VAL A 274 -11.49 -4.18 9.56
C VAL A 274 -12.19 -2.89 9.13
N PRO A 275 -13.04 -2.92 8.08
CA PRO A 275 -13.78 -1.74 7.67
C PRO A 275 -14.77 -1.35 8.78
N ALA A 276 -14.86 -0.05 9.03
CA ALA A 276 -15.75 0.52 10.04
C ALA A 276 -16.40 1.80 9.53
N GLN A 277 -17.65 2.03 9.95
CA GLN A 277 -18.44 3.20 9.60
C GLN A 277 -18.55 4.14 10.80
N VAL A 278 -18.37 5.44 10.58
CA VAL A 278 -18.55 6.44 11.63
C VAL A 278 -20.04 6.58 11.94
N VAL A 279 -20.41 6.32 13.20
CA VAL A 279 -21.79 6.42 13.69
C VAL A 279 -22.02 7.61 14.62
N ALA A 280 -20.97 8.13 15.26
CA ALA A 280 -21.02 9.38 16.01
C ALA A 280 -19.67 10.08 16.02
N ARG A 281 -19.70 11.40 16.23
CA ARG A 281 -18.52 12.26 16.25
C ARG A 281 -18.55 13.13 17.50
N GLY A 282 -17.49 13.02 18.31
CA GLY A 282 -17.16 13.96 19.36
C GLY A 282 -16.10 14.95 18.90
N GLY A 283 -15.71 15.89 19.78
CA GLY A 283 -14.67 16.87 19.47
C GLY A 283 -13.30 16.23 19.21
N GLU A 284 -12.91 15.26 20.06
CA GLU A 284 -11.59 14.60 19.98
C GLU A 284 -11.67 13.11 19.62
N GLN A 285 -12.88 12.58 19.39
CA GLN A 285 -13.11 11.14 19.22
C GLN A 285 -14.15 10.84 18.13
N LEU A 286 -14.04 9.66 17.53
CA LEU A 286 -15.07 9.08 16.68
C LEU A 286 -15.61 7.80 17.34
N ILE A 287 -16.91 7.56 17.19
CA ILE A 287 -17.48 6.24 17.44
C ILE A 287 -17.72 5.60 16.09
N VAL A 288 -17.17 4.40 15.90
CA VAL A 288 -17.32 3.63 14.67
C VAL A 288 -17.98 2.29 14.95
N ALA A 289 -18.78 1.81 14.00
CA ALA A 289 -19.38 0.48 14.01
C ALA A 289 -18.70 -0.42 12.97
N PHE A 290 -18.53 -1.70 13.29
CA PHE A 290 -17.93 -2.70 12.40
C PHE A 290 -18.71 -4.01 12.48
N SER A 291 -18.75 -4.74 11.36
CA SER A 291 -19.55 -5.96 11.20
C SER A 291 -18.92 -7.20 11.82
N THR A 292 -17.61 -7.18 12.09
CA THR A 292 -16.82 -8.39 12.37
C THR A 292 -15.99 -8.21 13.63
N ASP A 293 -16.37 -8.89 14.71
CA ASP A 293 -15.89 -8.59 16.07
C ASP A 293 -15.10 -9.74 16.73
N GLN A 294 -13.86 -9.98 16.29
CA GLN A 294 -12.92 -10.78 17.11
C GLN A 294 -11.47 -10.28 17.14
N ALA A 295 -11.09 -9.29 16.32
CA ALA A 295 -9.70 -8.83 16.23
C ALA A 295 -9.48 -7.37 16.64
N VAL A 296 -10.55 -6.57 16.79
CA VAL A 296 -10.45 -5.15 17.16
C VAL A 296 -10.11 -5.02 18.64
N ARG A 297 -9.03 -4.30 18.97
CA ARG A 297 -8.50 -4.12 20.32
C ARG A 297 -7.99 -2.69 20.52
N LYS A 298 -8.01 -2.24 21.77
CA LYS A 298 -7.38 -0.98 22.18
C LYS A 298 -5.92 -0.95 21.72
N GLY A 299 -5.49 0.21 21.21
CA GLY A 299 -4.13 0.45 20.76
C GLY A 299 -3.92 0.34 19.25
N GLN A 300 -4.86 -0.25 18.53
CA GLN A 300 -4.80 -0.39 17.07
C GLN A 300 -4.98 0.94 16.34
N LEU A 301 -4.36 1.07 15.17
CA LEU A 301 -4.47 2.28 14.35
C LEU A 301 -5.76 2.26 13.53
N ALA A 302 -6.40 3.43 13.42
CA ALA A 302 -7.53 3.67 12.54
C ALA A 302 -7.05 4.54 11.37
N VAL A 303 -7.24 4.07 10.15
CA VAL A 303 -6.65 4.64 8.94
C VAL A 303 -7.70 4.88 7.86
N VAL A 304 -7.43 5.85 7.00
CA VAL A 304 -8.07 6.01 5.69
C VAL A 304 -6.97 5.99 4.63
N ALA A 305 -7.35 5.93 3.35
CA ALA A 305 -6.38 6.02 2.26
C ALA A 305 -5.41 7.18 2.48
N ALA A 306 -5.90 8.39 2.79
CA ALA A 306 -5.08 9.58 2.99
C ALA A 306 -4.12 9.56 4.20
N GLY A 307 -4.26 8.62 5.15
CA GLY A 307 -3.35 8.49 6.30
C GLY A 307 -4.04 8.13 7.61
N LEU A 308 -3.35 8.41 8.71
CA LEU A 308 -3.80 8.05 10.05
C LEU A 308 -4.93 8.97 10.52
N VAL A 309 -6.04 8.37 10.96
CA VAL A 309 -7.17 9.06 11.57
C VAL A 309 -7.00 9.16 13.08
N GLY A 310 -6.52 8.08 13.69
CA GLY A 310 -6.41 7.99 15.14
C GLY A 310 -6.02 6.60 15.63
N ARG A 311 -6.30 6.34 16.90
CA ARG A 311 -6.05 5.05 17.56
C ARG A 311 -7.29 4.59 18.29
N VAL A 312 -7.55 3.28 18.30
CA VAL A 312 -8.62 2.67 19.09
C VAL A 312 -8.34 2.91 20.58
N GLY A 313 -9.15 3.74 21.23
CA GLY A 313 -9.08 4.06 22.65
C GLY A 313 -9.85 3.06 23.51
N ALA A 314 -11.02 2.61 23.02
CA ALA A 314 -11.89 1.63 23.67
C ALA A 314 -12.69 0.82 22.64
N VAL A 315 -13.14 -0.38 23.04
CA VAL A 315 -13.96 -1.29 22.22
C VAL A 315 -15.18 -1.72 23.04
N ASP A 316 -16.36 -1.58 22.45
CA ASP A 316 -17.63 -2.13 22.92
C ASP A 316 -18.01 -3.31 22.02
N ALA A 317 -17.52 -4.49 22.38
CA ALA A 317 -17.76 -5.73 21.64
C ALA A 317 -19.27 -6.08 21.58
N THR A 318 -20.05 -5.70 22.62
CA THR A 318 -21.48 -6.02 22.65
C THR A 318 -22.28 -5.30 21.56
N ARG A 319 -21.82 -4.12 21.16
CA ARG A 319 -22.44 -3.32 20.10
C ARG A 319 -21.68 -3.37 18.77
N GLY A 320 -20.55 -4.07 18.70
CA GLY A 320 -19.64 -4.01 17.55
C GLY A 320 -19.15 -2.60 17.28
N GLN A 321 -18.78 -1.86 18.33
CA GLN A 321 -18.36 -0.46 18.24
C GLN A 321 -16.97 -0.23 18.84
N ALA A 322 -16.27 0.77 18.32
CA ALA A 322 -15.01 1.24 18.88
C ALA A 322 -14.98 2.77 18.96
N THR A 323 -14.33 3.27 20.01
CA THR A 323 -14.00 4.69 20.15
C THR A 323 -12.59 4.90 19.61
N ILE A 324 -12.46 5.81 18.65
CA ILE A 324 -11.19 6.20 18.03
C ILE A 324 -10.79 7.56 18.59
N ASP A 325 -9.65 7.61 19.28
CA ASP A 325 -9.01 8.87 19.69
C ASP A 325 -8.31 9.46 18.46
N LEU A 326 -8.75 10.65 18.02
CA LEU A 326 -8.25 11.31 16.82
C LEU A 326 -6.76 11.66 16.96
N VAL A 327 -6.01 11.68 15.85
CA VAL A 327 -4.58 12.09 15.88
C VAL A 327 -4.37 13.49 16.46
N THR A 328 -5.36 14.36 16.36
CA THR A 328 -5.32 15.72 16.93
C THR A 328 -5.75 15.80 18.40
N SER A 329 -6.28 14.72 18.99
CA SER A 329 -6.69 14.69 20.41
C SER A 329 -5.50 14.95 21.34
N ALA A 330 -5.73 15.66 22.45
CA ALA A 330 -4.70 15.87 23.47
C ALA A 330 -4.18 14.55 24.08
N GLY A 331 -4.99 13.48 24.03
CA GLY A 331 -4.62 12.14 24.48
C GLY A 331 -3.83 11.31 23.46
N PHE A 332 -3.71 11.77 22.21
CA PHE A 332 -3.00 11.02 21.17
C PHE A 332 -1.49 11.19 21.29
N ALA A 333 -0.78 10.07 21.37
CA ALA A 333 0.68 10.05 21.34
C ALA A 333 1.25 8.76 20.73
N GLY A 334 2.45 8.84 20.16
CA GLY A 334 3.16 7.64 19.67
C GLY A 334 4.56 7.94 19.17
N GLN A 335 5.34 6.88 18.97
CA GLN A 335 6.65 6.97 18.33
C GLN A 335 6.48 7.13 16.82
N VAL A 336 7.31 7.96 16.21
CA VAL A 336 7.27 8.26 14.78
C VAL A 336 8.68 8.44 14.22
N TYR A 337 8.80 8.43 12.91
CA TYR A 337 10.02 8.81 12.20
C TYR A 337 9.70 9.50 10.88
N THR A 338 10.66 10.24 10.32
CA THR A 338 10.53 10.74 8.95
C THR A 338 10.81 9.64 7.94
N ASP A 339 9.95 9.52 6.94
CA ASP A 339 9.97 8.41 5.97
C ASP A 339 11.31 8.29 5.20
N ILE A 340 11.84 9.41 4.72
CA ILE A 340 13.06 9.43 3.89
C ILE A 340 14.33 9.43 4.73
N SER A 341 14.41 10.33 5.70
CA SER A 341 15.65 10.57 6.46
C SER A 341 15.74 9.72 7.74
N ASN A 342 14.72 8.90 8.04
CA ASN A 342 14.63 8.08 9.23
C ASN A 342 14.93 8.84 10.54
N VAL A 343 14.54 10.11 10.60
CA VAL A 343 14.75 10.95 11.80
C VAL A 343 13.70 10.54 12.84
N PRO A 344 14.10 9.99 14.00
CA PRO A 344 13.16 9.53 15.00
C PRO A 344 12.55 10.71 15.78
N GLY A 345 11.40 10.47 16.40
CA GLY A 345 10.77 11.37 17.36
C GLY A 345 9.49 10.78 17.95
N SER A 346 8.77 11.61 18.70
CA SER A 346 7.45 11.25 19.24
C SER A 346 6.40 12.25 18.77
N VAL A 347 5.22 11.79 18.39
CA VAL A 347 4.12 12.68 18.03
C VAL A 347 3.15 12.84 19.19
N ARG A 348 2.56 14.05 19.34
CA ARG A 348 1.47 14.35 20.27
C ARG A 348 0.40 15.20 19.58
N GLY A 349 -0.87 14.89 19.82
CA GLY A 349 -1.99 15.76 19.44
C GLY A 349 -2.18 16.90 20.44
N THR A 350 -2.68 18.05 19.98
CA THR A 350 -2.77 19.28 20.80
C THR A 350 -4.20 19.78 21.03
N GLY A 351 -5.22 18.94 20.79
CA GLY A 351 -6.65 19.31 20.80
C GLY A 351 -7.13 20.03 19.52
N GLY A 352 -6.22 20.37 18.61
CA GLY A 352 -6.54 21.03 17.33
C GLY A 352 -5.42 20.98 16.30
N GLY A 353 -4.37 20.21 16.58
CA GLY A 353 -3.18 20.12 15.76
C GLY A 353 -2.32 18.93 16.17
N LEU A 354 -1.16 18.80 15.52
CA LEU A 354 -0.25 17.69 15.69
C LEU A 354 1.19 18.23 15.73
N VAL A 355 2.01 17.71 16.65
CA VAL A 355 3.41 18.13 16.80
C VAL A 355 4.29 16.90 16.95
N MET A 356 5.39 16.86 16.19
CA MET A 356 6.51 15.96 16.43
C MET A 356 7.45 16.61 17.44
N GLU A 357 7.82 15.87 18.48
CA GLU A 357 8.68 16.26 19.59
C GLU A 357 9.90 15.32 19.66
N ASN A 358 10.89 15.70 20.46
CA ASN A 358 12.12 14.94 20.68
C ASN A 358 12.93 14.69 19.41
N VAL A 359 12.90 15.62 18.46
CA VAL A 359 13.70 15.55 17.23
C VAL A 359 15.18 15.75 17.57
N PRO A 360 16.08 14.81 17.22
CA PRO A 360 17.51 14.92 17.51
C PRO A 360 18.14 16.18 16.91
N ALA A 361 19.17 16.74 17.53
CA ALA A 361 19.81 17.98 17.07
C ALA A 361 20.26 17.91 15.59
N GLY A 362 20.90 16.81 15.19
CA GLY A 362 21.34 16.54 13.81
C GLY A 362 20.26 16.01 12.86
N GLY A 363 19.02 15.81 13.32
CA GLY A 363 17.93 15.35 12.48
C GLY A 363 17.40 16.47 11.60
N GLU A 364 17.63 16.40 10.29
CA GLU A 364 17.09 17.34 9.31
C GLU A 364 15.65 16.95 8.93
N ILE A 365 14.72 17.88 9.07
CA ILE A 365 13.33 17.71 8.64
C ILE A 365 12.97 18.91 7.77
N TYR A 366 12.69 18.64 6.51
CA TYR A 366 12.27 19.66 5.56
C TYR A 366 10.75 19.83 5.58
N GLN A 367 10.28 20.98 5.09
CA GLN A 367 8.86 21.18 4.87
C GLN A 367 8.30 20.06 3.98
N ASP A 368 7.07 19.65 4.27
CA ASP A 368 6.33 18.57 3.61
C ASP A 368 6.90 17.16 3.81
N ASN A 369 8.01 17.01 4.55
CA ASN A 369 8.51 15.71 4.95
C ASN A 369 7.40 14.93 5.65
N ARG A 370 7.24 13.69 5.19
CA ARG A 370 6.28 12.74 5.74
C ARG A 370 6.80 12.21 7.07
N VAL A 371 5.90 12.20 8.05
CA VAL A 371 6.11 11.58 9.35
C VAL A 371 5.18 10.38 9.48
N VAL A 372 5.77 9.21 9.67
CA VAL A 372 5.05 7.93 9.74
C VAL A 372 5.06 7.36 11.15
N MET A 373 3.99 6.65 11.50
CA MET A 373 3.86 5.89 12.75
C MET A 373 3.91 4.39 12.44
N PRO A 374 4.75 3.62 13.14
CA PRO A 374 4.72 2.16 13.07
C PRO A 374 3.32 1.60 13.36
N ASP A 375 2.86 0.65 12.55
CA ASP A 375 1.64 -0.10 12.85
C ASP A 375 1.95 -1.16 13.92
N PRO A 376 1.34 -1.09 15.12
CA PRO A 376 1.55 -2.06 16.18
C PRO A 376 1.05 -3.47 15.82
N SER A 377 0.28 -3.62 14.75
CA SER A 377 -0.16 -4.92 14.22
C SER A 377 0.95 -5.63 13.43
N GLN A 378 2.01 -4.91 13.06
CA GLN A 378 3.13 -5.41 12.28
C GLN A 378 4.28 -5.84 13.20
N GLN A 379 5.08 -6.81 12.74
CA GLN A 379 6.26 -7.29 13.48
C GLN A 379 7.48 -6.38 13.30
N ASN A 380 7.49 -5.56 12.25
CA ASN A 380 8.57 -4.64 11.91
C ASN A 380 7.99 -3.22 11.85
N ASN A 381 8.65 -2.28 12.54
CA ASN A 381 8.21 -0.88 12.65
C ASN A 381 8.26 -0.10 11.32
N GLN A 382 8.91 -0.64 10.29
CA GLN A 382 8.93 -0.10 8.94
C GLN A 382 7.77 -0.61 8.08
N ILE A 383 7.28 -1.81 8.34
CA ILE A 383 6.21 -2.41 7.55
C ILE A 383 4.88 -1.79 7.94
N GLY A 384 4.08 -1.37 6.95
CA GLY A 384 2.74 -0.83 7.20
C GLY A 384 2.72 0.45 8.03
N ALA A 385 3.86 1.14 8.13
CA ALA A 385 3.91 2.42 8.81
C ALA A 385 3.00 3.43 8.10
N VAL A 386 2.18 4.14 8.88
CA VAL A 386 1.11 4.99 8.36
C VAL A 386 1.50 6.45 8.51
N THR A 387 1.30 7.23 7.46
CA THR A 387 1.48 8.68 7.51
C THR A 387 0.56 9.31 8.55
N VAL A 388 1.15 9.92 9.58
CA VAL A 388 0.40 10.69 10.59
C VAL A 388 0.20 12.13 10.11
N GLY A 389 1.19 12.67 9.42
CA GLY A 389 1.16 14.04 8.94
C GLY A 389 2.40 14.42 8.13
N ARG A 390 2.42 15.67 7.69
CA ARG A 390 3.57 16.29 7.03
C ARG A 390 4.11 17.44 7.84
N ALA A 391 5.42 17.61 7.85
CA ALA A 391 6.05 18.78 8.45
C ALA A 391 5.52 20.07 7.82
N SER A 392 4.88 20.94 8.62
CA SER A 392 4.31 22.19 8.11
C SER A 392 5.37 23.22 7.70
N ALA A 393 6.62 23.03 8.17
CA ALA A 393 7.77 23.88 7.87
C ALA A 393 9.06 23.08 8.08
N GLU A 394 10.17 23.62 7.56
CA GLU A 394 11.51 23.11 7.86
C GLU A 394 11.82 23.28 9.35
N LYS A 395 12.51 22.27 9.91
CA LYS A 395 12.98 22.31 11.30
C LYS A 395 14.05 23.36 11.46
N VAL A 396 13.80 24.33 12.33
CA VAL A 396 14.78 25.34 12.71
C VAL A 396 15.96 24.70 13.47
N ALA A 397 17.18 25.17 13.21
CA ALA A 397 18.37 24.70 13.90
C ALA A 397 18.21 24.77 15.43
N GLY A 398 18.49 23.65 16.12
CA GLY A 398 18.34 23.53 17.57
C GLY A 398 16.91 23.31 18.08
N ALA A 399 15.88 23.39 17.22
CA ALA A 399 14.52 23.06 17.62
C ALA A 399 14.38 21.55 17.90
N THR A 400 13.67 21.20 18.96
CA THR A 400 13.33 19.80 19.31
C THR A 400 11.94 19.41 18.87
N THR A 401 11.19 20.34 18.27
CA THR A 401 9.80 20.16 17.86
C THR A 401 9.56 20.64 16.43
N VAL A 402 8.62 19.99 15.74
CA VAL A 402 8.17 20.34 14.39
C VAL A 402 6.65 20.21 14.35
N LYS A 403 5.96 21.26 13.90
CA LYS A 403 4.51 21.21 13.70
C LYS A 403 4.18 20.33 12.49
N LEU A 404 3.14 19.51 12.64
CA LEU A 404 2.66 18.64 11.58
C LEU A 404 1.24 19.03 11.14
N SER A 405 0.98 18.86 9.86
CA SER A 405 -0.37 18.90 9.27
C SER A 405 -0.86 17.46 9.07
N PRO A 406 -1.96 17.02 9.70
CA PRO A 406 -2.56 15.72 9.42
C PRO A 406 -2.91 15.57 7.93
N THR A 407 -2.69 14.38 7.37
CA THR A 407 -3.01 14.13 5.95
C THR A 407 -4.44 13.65 5.73
N ALA A 408 -5.04 12.98 6.72
CA ALA A 408 -6.44 12.61 6.68
C ALA A 408 -7.33 13.84 6.96
N ASP A 409 -8.38 14.03 6.17
CA ASP A 409 -9.42 15.04 6.45
C ASP A 409 -10.34 14.52 7.56
N ILE A 410 -9.89 14.65 8.80
CA ILE A 410 -10.55 14.13 9.99
C ILE A 410 -12.00 14.62 10.10
N ALA A 411 -12.29 15.85 9.67
CA ALA A 411 -13.59 16.48 9.82
C ALA A 411 -14.70 15.78 9.02
N HIS A 412 -14.38 15.22 7.85
CA HIS A 412 -15.36 14.67 6.91
C HIS A 412 -15.31 13.14 6.77
N ILE A 413 -14.59 12.44 7.66
CA ILE A 413 -14.51 10.97 7.63
C ILE A 413 -15.89 10.36 7.93
N THR A 414 -16.34 9.49 7.03
CA THR A 414 -17.56 8.67 7.17
C THR A 414 -17.26 7.19 7.29
N THR A 415 -16.12 6.75 6.76
CA THR A 415 -15.65 5.37 6.79
C THR A 415 -14.15 5.34 7.06
N LEU A 416 -13.68 4.34 7.80
CA LEU A 416 -12.26 4.11 8.05
C LEU A 416 -11.99 2.60 8.18
N SER A 417 -10.72 2.22 8.25
CA SER A 417 -10.29 0.85 8.50
C SER A 417 -9.49 0.77 9.80
N ILE A 418 -9.78 -0.24 10.62
CA ILE A 418 -9.00 -0.52 11.84
C ILE A 418 -7.95 -1.59 11.51
N MET A 419 -6.69 -1.28 11.80
CA MET A 419 -5.57 -2.18 11.58
C MET A 419 -5.51 -3.24 12.66
N THR A 420 -5.59 -4.50 12.26
CA THR A 420 -5.62 -5.65 13.18
C THR A 420 -4.51 -6.64 12.84
N PRO A 421 -3.92 -7.32 13.83
CA PRO A 421 -2.93 -8.36 13.57
C PRO A 421 -3.54 -9.52 12.75
N PRO A 422 -2.71 -10.36 12.11
CA PRO A 422 -3.19 -11.51 11.36
C PRO A 422 -4.05 -12.45 12.21
N ALA A 423 -5.08 -13.04 11.60
CA ALA A 423 -5.91 -14.04 12.27
C ALA A 423 -5.06 -15.26 12.70
N GLY A 424 -5.16 -15.65 13.97
CA GLY A 424 -4.37 -16.74 14.57
C GLY A 424 -3.09 -16.28 15.29
N GLY A 425 -2.71 -15.01 15.18
CA GLY A 425 -1.62 -14.40 15.95
C GLY A 425 -2.09 -13.91 17.32
N GLY A 426 -2.50 -14.82 18.20
CA GLY A 426 -2.62 -14.51 19.62
C GLY A 426 -1.23 -14.31 20.22
N ARG A 427 -1.01 -13.19 20.91
CA ARG A 427 0.04 -13.15 21.94
C ARG A 427 -0.45 -13.90 23.17
#